data_AF-A0A3A0B7V8-F1
#
_entry.id   AF-A0A3A0B7V8-F1
#
_cell.length_a   1.000
_cell.length_b   1.000
_cell.length_c   1.000
_cell.angle_alpha   90.00
_cell.angle_beta   90.00
_cell.angle_gamma   90.00
#
_symmetry.space_group_name_H-M   'P 1'
#
loop_
_entity.id
_entity.type
_entity.pdbx_description
1 polymer ?
#
loop_
_entity_poly.entity_id
_entity_poly.type
_entity_poly.pdbx_seq_one_letter_code
_entity_poly.pdbx_strand_id
1 'polypeptide(L)'
;QIGDPVSYEKAVQAVRATNGIVEQASEHELANAAALADLTGMYTCPHTGVALAVLFKLVQRGEIAPQERVVVISTAHGLKFTGFKVGYHEGSLAEVESEHANPPVYLPADSRVVKETIQRKLGG
;
A
#
# COMPACT_ATOMS: atom_id res chain seq x y z
N GLN A 1 6.84 5.45 14.11
CA GLN A 1 8.19 4.90 13.91
C GLN A 1 8.67 4.21 15.19
N ILE A 2 9.31 3.04 15.11
CA ILE A 2 10.02 2.41 16.23
C ILE A 2 11.51 2.63 15.98
N GLY A 3 12.15 3.49 16.78
CA GLY A 3 13.55 3.92 16.57
C GLY A 3 14.61 3.06 17.26
N ASP A 4 14.21 2.17 18.18
CA ASP A 4 15.10 1.27 18.92
C ASP A 4 14.46 -0.12 19.06
N PRO A 5 14.69 -1.04 18.11
CA PRO A 5 14.06 -2.35 18.14
C PRO A 5 14.68 -3.22 19.24
N VAL A 6 13.86 -3.56 20.24
CA VAL A 6 14.20 -4.41 21.40
C VAL A 6 14.81 -5.78 21.03
N SER A 7 14.65 -6.23 19.79
CA SER A 7 15.18 -7.50 19.27
C SER A 7 16.14 -7.33 18.08
N TYR A 8 16.81 -6.18 17.97
CA TYR A 8 17.76 -5.90 16.88
C TYR A 8 18.75 -7.04 16.62
N GLU A 9 19.44 -7.53 17.66
CA GLU A 9 20.43 -8.61 17.54
C GLU A 9 19.84 -9.89 16.94
N LYS A 10 18.60 -10.24 17.32
CA LYS A 10 17.90 -11.42 16.75
C LYS A 10 17.59 -11.21 15.27
N ALA A 11 17.21 -10.00 14.87
CA ALA A 11 16.94 -9.67 13.47
C ALA A 11 18.22 -9.75 12.63
N VAL A 12 19.34 -9.18 13.12
CA VAL A 12 20.64 -9.25 12.43
C VAL A 12 21.10 -10.69 12.25
N GLN A 13 20.96 -11.52 13.29
CA GLN A 13 21.30 -12.95 13.22
C GLN A 13 20.46 -13.68 12.16
N ALA A 14 19.13 -13.45 12.15
CA ALA A 14 18.24 -14.09 11.18
C ALA A 14 18.56 -13.67 9.74
N VAL A 15 18.74 -12.37 9.48
CA VAL A 15 19.11 -11.83 8.17
C VAL A 15 20.42 -12.43 7.67
N ARG A 16 21.46 -12.49 8.51
CA ARG A 16 22.74 -13.10 8.12
C ARG A 16 22.61 -14.60 7.85
N ALA A 17 21.84 -15.32 8.67
CA ALA A 17 21.66 -16.76 8.54
C ALA A 17 20.87 -17.15 7.28
N THR A 18 19.98 -16.27 6.79
CA THR A 18 19.16 -16.52 5.60
C THR A 18 19.66 -15.85 4.33
N ASN A 19 20.82 -15.17 4.38
CA ASN A 19 21.27 -14.25 3.34
C ASN A 19 20.17 -13.25 2.94
N GLY A 20 19.43 -12.77 3.94
CA GLY A 20 18.31 -11.86 3.78
C GLY A 20 18.76 -10.43 3.48
N ILE A 21 17.79 -9.63 3.06
CA ILE A 21 17.96 -8.21 2.72
C ILE A 21 17.16 -7.37 3.71
N VAL A 22 17.71 -6.21 4.08
CA VAL A 22 17.00 -5.17 4.83
C VAL A 22 16.80 -3.98 3.90
N GLU A 23 15.57 -3.52 3.81
CA GLU A 23 15.16 -2.43 2.93
C GLU A 23 14.16 -1.51 3.64
N GLN A 24 13.95 -0.33 3.07
CA GLN A 24 13.07 0.69 3.63
C GLN A 24 12.06 1.20 2.59
N ALA A 25 10.94 1.71 3.07
CA ALA A 25 9.95 2.42 2.27
C ALA A 25 9.64 3.77 2.91
N SER A 26 9.51 4.81 2.10
CA SER A 26 8.98 6.10 2.56
C SER A 26 7.47 6.00 2.81
N GLU A 27 6.91 7.01 3.50
CA GLU A 27 5.45 7.14 3.67
C GLU A 27 4.73 7.19 2.32
N HIS A 28 5.31 7.86 1.32
CA HIS A 28 4.78 7.90 -0.04
C HIS A 28 4.77 6.52 -0.70
N GLU A 29 5.89 5.78 -0.63
CA GLU A 29 6.00 4.46 -1.26
C GLU A 29 5.06 3.44 -0.60
N LEU A 30 5.01 3.40 0.73
CA LEU A 30 4.14 2.46 1.43
C LEU A 30 2.66 2.75 1.20
N ALA A 31 2.29 4.04 1.08
CA ALA A 31 0.90 4.43 0.87
C ALA A 31 0.41 4.09 -0.54
N ASN A 32 1.20 4.40 -1.56
CA ASN A 32 0.87 4.03 -2.94
C ASN A 32 0.88 2.51 -3.14
N ALA A 33 1.83 1.77 -2.54
CA ALA A 33 1.84 0.32 -2.60
C ALA A 33 0.60 -0.31 -1.92
N ALA A 34 0.18 0.22 -0.77
CA ALA A 34 -1.03 -0.23 -0.09
C ALA A 34 -2.29 0.04 -0.92
N ALA A 35 -2.41 1.23 -1.52
CA ALA A 35 -3.54 1.57 -2.38
C ALA A 35 -3.59 0.71 -3.65
N LEU A 36 -2.43 0.45 -4.27
CA LEU A 36 -2.33 -0.44 -5.43
C LEU A 36 -2.77 -1.88 -5.09
N ALA A 37 -2.37 -2.40 -3.93
CA ALA A 37 -2.86 -3.69 -3.46
C ALA A 37 -4.37 -3.69 -3.22
N ASP A 38 -4.91 -2.65 -2.61
CA ASP A 38 -6.35 -2.56 -2.33
C ASP A 38 -7.20 -2.49 -3.62
N LEU A 39 -6.67 -1.94 -4.73
CA LEU A 39 -7.32 -2.00 -6.05
C LEU A 39 -7.56 -3.43 -6.55
N THR A 40 -6.84 -4.42 -6.01
CA THR A 40 -7.01 -5.84 -6.36
C THR A 40 -8.01 -6.58 -5.46
N GLY A 41 -8.71 -5.86 -4.57
CA GLY A 41 -9.69 -6.42 -3.63
C GLY A 41 -9.12 -6.77 -2.25
N MET A 42 -7.86 -6.43 -1.99
CA MET A 42 -7.27 -6.52 -0.65
C MET A 42 -7.73 -5.36 0.25
N TYR A 43 -7.44 -5.47 1.54
CA TYR A 43 -7.57 -4.38 2.49
C TYR A 43 -6.40 -4.41 3.49
N THR A 44 -5.25 -3.94 3.00
CA THR A 44 -3.95 -4.15 3.64
C THR A 44 -3.70 -3.22 4.84
N CYS A 45 -2.82 -3.59 5.77
CA CYS A 45 -2.33 -2.67 6.80
C CYS A 45 -1.08 -1.91 6.30
N PRO A 46 -0.68 -0.78 6.92
CA PRO A 46 0.48 0.01 6.49
C PRO A 46 1.79 -0.80 6.42
N HIS A 47 2.01 -1.75 7.35
CA HIS A 47 3.20 -2.61 7.32
C HIS A 47 3.21 -3.57 6.12
N THR A 48 2.03 -4.02 5.65
CA THR A 48 1.92 -4.74 4.39
C THR A 48 2.24 -3.81 3.21
N GLY A 49 1.84 -2.54 3.27
CA GLY A 49 2.26 -1.51 2.30
C GLY A 49 3.78 -1.37 2.22
N VAL A 50 4.49 -1.31 3.35
CA VAL A 50 5.97 -1.29 3.39
C VAL A 50 6.54 -2.53 2.72
N ALA A 51 6.05 -3.73 3.07
CA ALA A 51 6.54 -4.98 2.51
C ALA A 51 6.31 -5.07 0.99
N LEU A 52 5.18 -4.57 0.50
CA LEU A 52 4.86 -4.52 -0.93
C LEU A 52 5.72 -3.49 -1.67
N ALA A 53 5.91 -2.30 -1.11
CA ALA A 53 6.80 -1.28 -1.67
C ALA A 53 8.23 -1.82 -1.85
N VAL A 54 8.76 -2.50 -0.83
CA VAL A 54 10.07 -3.17 -0.91
C VAL A 54 10.07 -4.30 -1.94
N LEU A 55 9.02 -5.14 -1.97
CA LEU A 55 8.89 -6.19 -2.98
C LEU A 55 8.95 -5.61 -4.40
N PHE A 56 8.23 -4.53 -4.68
CA PHE A 56 8.26 -3.87 -5.99
C PHE A 56 9.65 -3.35 -6.35
N LYS A 57 10.38 -2.74 -5.40
CA LYS A 57 11.78 -2.32 -5.60
C LYS A 57 12.69 -3.49 -5.94
N LEU A 58 12.60 -4.59 -5.19
CA LEU A 58 13.46 -5.76 -5.39
C LEU A 58 13.18 -6.45 -6.73
N VAL A 59 11.90 -6.53 -7.14
CA VAL A 59 11.53 -7.02 -8.48
C VAL A 59 12.05 -6.08 -9.57
N GLN A 60 11.92 -4.76 -9.40
CA GLN A 60 12.42 -3.77 -10.36
C GLN A 60 13.94 -3.82 -10.52
N ARG A 61 14.68 -4.09 -9.44
CA ARG A 61 16.15 -4.25 -9.46
C ARG A 61 16.60 -5.64 -9.94
N GLY A 62 15.67 -6.57 -10.16
CA GLY A 62 15.98 -7.95 -10.54
C GLY A 62 16.56 -8.80 -9.41
N GLU A 63 16.45 -8.34 -8.16
CA GLU A 63 16.87 -9.10 -6.97
C GLU A 63 15.88 -10.22 -6.62
N ILE A 64 14.61 -10.06 -7.03
CA ILE A 64 13.58 -11.11 -7.01
C ILE A 64 13.06 -11.29 -8.44
N ALA A 65 13.17 -12.51 -8.98
CA ALA A 65 12.70 -12.79 -10.34
C ALA A 65 11.16 -12.95 -10.41
N PRO A 66 10.52 -12.63 -11.55
CA PRO A 66 9.05 -12.68 -11.70
C PRO A 66 8.40 -14.05 -11.41
N GLN A 67 9.15 -15.14 -11.60
CA GLN A 67 8.71 -16.51 -11.38
C GLN A 67 8.96 -17.03 -9.96
N GLU A 68 9.61 -16.24 -9.10
CA GLU A 68 9.88 -16.64 -7.73
C GLU A 68 8.61 -16.66 -6.87
N ARG A 69 8.55 -17.63 -5.96
CA ARG A 69 7.45 -17.71 -5.00
C ARG A 69 7.74 -16.81 -3.80
N VAL A 70 7.02 -15.71 -3.72
CA VAL A 70 7.14 -14.74 -2.61
C VAL A 70 5.93 -14.85 -1.68
N VAL A 71 6.18 -14.74 -0.38
CA VAL A 71 5.14 -14.65 0.65
C VAL A 71 5.32 -13.34 1.42
N VAL A 72 4.31 -12.47 1.37
CA VAL A 72 4.27 -11.23 2.17
C VAL A 72 3.49 -11.50 3.45
N ILE A 73 4.08 -11.16 4.60
CA ILE A 73 3.48 -11.37 5.91
C ILE A 73 2.68 -10.14 6.35
N SER A 74 1.36 -10.27 6.45
CA SER A 74 0.51 -9.24 7.05
C SER A 74 0.35 -9.49 8.56
N THR A 75 0.80 -8.54 9.36
CA THR A 75 0.82 -8.68 10.83
C THR A 75 -0.41 -8.07 11.51
N ALA A 76 -1.25 -7.34 10.76
CA ALA A 76 -2.45 -6.70 11.28
C ALA A 76 -3.54 -6.59 10.21
N HIS A 77 -4.79 -6.65 10.65
CA HIS A 77 -5.95 -6.45 9.78
C HIS A 77 -6.08 -4.98 9.34
N GLY A 78 -6.35 -4.72 8.06
CA GLY A 78 -6.47 -3.36 7.51
C GLY A 78 -7.55 -2.50 8.16
N LEU A 79 -8.62 -3.11 8.71
CA LEU A 79 -9.69 -2.42 9.47
C LEU A 79 -9.20 -1.60 10.65
N LYS A 80 -8.01 -1.89 11.20
CA LYS A 80 -7.39 -1.06 12.24
C LYS A 80 -6.90 0.29 11.72
N PHE A 81 -6.84 0.48 10.40
CA PHE A 81 -6.20 1.59 9.73
C PHE A 81 -7.11 2.29 8.71
N THR A 82 -8.43 2.26 8.92
CA THR A 82 -9.38 2.91 8.01
C THR A 82 -9.11 4.41 7.86
N GLY A 83 -8.72 5.12 8.92
CA GLY A 83 -8.38 6.54 8.86
C GLY A 83 -7.21 6.85 7.90
N PHE A 84 -6.19 5.99 7.85
CA PHE A 84 -5.08 6.10 6.90
C PHE A 84 -5.57 5.97 5.44
N LYS A 85 -6.49 5.02 5.18
CA LYS A 85 -7.02 4.79 3.83
C LYS A 85 -7.95 5.91 3.37
N VAL A 86 -8.81 6.39 4.27
CA VAL A 86 -9.65 7.58 4.00
C VAL A 86 -8.76 8.78 3.68
N GLY A 87 -7.76 9.04 4.52
CA GLY A 87 -6.83 10.15 4.29
C GLY A 87 -6.08 10.05 2.96
N TYR A 88 -5.66 8.84 2.57
CA TYR A 88 -5.03 8.62 1.26
C TYR A 88 -5.99 8.95 0.10
N HIS A 89 -7.21 8.39 0.10
CA HIS A 89 -8.14 8.62 -1.01
C HIS A 89 -8.72 10.06 -1.03
N GLU A 90 -8.64 10.79 0.07
CA GLU A 90 -8.94 12.23 0.16
C GLU A 90 -7.74 13.13 -0.16
N GLY A 91 -6.53 12.57 -0.34
CA GLY A 91 -5.31 13.33 -0.60
C GLY A 91 -4.86 14.20 0.57
N SER A 92 -5.18 13.80 1.82
CA SER A 92 -4.89 14.57 3.04
C SER A 92 -3.68 14.08 3.82
N LEU A 93 -3.03 12.99 3.40
CA LEU A 93 -1.80 12.51 4.03
C LEU A 93 -0.64 13.46 3.71
N ALA A 94 0.08 13.89 4.76
CA ALA A 94 1.30 14.66 4.59
C ALA A 94 2.37 13.83 3.87
N GLU A 95 3.16 14.47 2.99
CA GLU A 95 4.29 13.85 2.28
C GLU A 95 3.90 12.71 1.31
N VAL A 96 2.61 12.56 0.97
CA VAL A 96 2.13 11.53 0.04
C VAL A 96 1.34 12.14 -1.11
N GLU A 97 1.87 12.04 -2.32
CA GLU A 97 1.05 12.18 -3.53
C GLU A 97 0.26 10.88 -3.76
N SER A 98 -1.07 10.98 -3.76
CA SER A 98 -1.97 9.82 -3.79
C SER A 98 -2.31 9.42 -5.24
N GLU A 99 -1.40 8.67 -5.86
CA GLU A 99 -1.46 8.28 -7.29
C GLU A 99 -2.68 7.41 -7.65
N HIS A 100 -3.24 6.74 -6.66
CA HIS A 100 -4.38 5.82 -6.80
C HIS A 100 -5.59 6.28 -5.98
N ALA A 101 -5.71 7.59 -5.73
CA ALA A 101 -6.85 8.15 -5.02
C ALA A 101 -8.17 7.84 -5.75
N ASN A 102 -9.20 7.47 -4.99
CA ASN A 102 -10.54 7.19 -5.50
C ASN A 102 -11.57 7.88 -4.60
N PRO A 103 -11.62 9.22 -4.62
CA PRO A 103 -12.51 9.98 -3.75
C PRO A 103 -13.97 9.79 -4.16
N PRO A 104 -14.91 9.93 -3.21
CA PRO A 104 -16.33 10.01 -3.53
C PRO A 104 -16.62 11.15 -4.50
N VAL A 105 -17.52 10.91 -5.45
CA VAL A 105 -18.05 11.97 -6.32
C VAL A 105 -19.41 12.40 -5.77
N TYR A 106 -19.47 13.61 -5.22
CA TYR A 106 -20.70 14.18 -4.68
C TYR A 106 -21.54 14.79 -5.80
N LEU A 107 -22.80 14.39 -5.89
CA LEU A 107 -23.75 14.81 -6.93
C LEU A 107 -25.08 15.24 -6.31
N PRO A 108 -25.85 16.13 -6.97
CA PRO A 108 -27.22 16.41 -6.57
C PRO A 108 -28.09 15.15 -6.69
N ALA A 109 -29.20 15.12 -5.95
CA ALA A 109 -30.20 14.06 -6.02
C ALA A 109 -31.04 14.11 -7.32
N ASP A 110 -30.37 14.04 -8.47
CA ASP A 110 -30.96 14.01 -9.81
C ASP A 110 -30.52 12.73 -10.56
N SER A 111 -31.49 11.88 -10.88
CA SER A 111 -31.24 10.60 -11.55
C SER A 111 -30.56 10.74 -12.92
N ARG A 112 -30.73 11.86 -13.63
CA ARG A 112 -30.07 12.12 -14.92
C ARG A 112 -28.58 12.37 -14.70
N VAL A 113 -28.25 13.25 -13.75
CA VAL A 113 -26.86 13.59 -13.39
C VAL A 113 -26.09 12.36 -12.90
N VAL A 114 -26.75 11.50 -12.11
CA VAL A 114 -26.17 10.23 -11.65
C VAL A 114 -25.89 9.30 -12.83
N LYS A 115 -26.86 9.10 -13.73
CA LYS A 115 -26.69 8.22 -14.92
C LYS A 115 -25.57 8.71 -15.83
N GLU A 116 -25.54 9.99 -16.15
CA GLU A 116 -24.49 10.60 -16.99
C GLU A 116 -23.11 10.43 -16.36
N THR A 117 -23.00 10.58 -15.04
CA THR A 117 -21.71 10.42 -14.34
C THR A 117 -21.24 8.97 -14.31
N ILE A 118 -22.15 8.02 -14.10
CA ILE A 118 -21.84 6.58 -14.19
C ILE A 118 -21.37 6.22 -15.61
N GLN A 119 -22.09 6.68 -16.65
CA GLN A 119 -21.71 6.44 -18.04
C GLN A 119 -20.32 7.00 -18.35
N ARG A 120 -20.01 8.21 -17.88
CA ARG A 120 -18.67 8.81 -18.06
C ARG A 120 -17.56 8.02 -17.37
N LYS A 121 -17.84 7.41 -16.20
CA LYS A 121 -16.86 6.63 -15.44
C LYS A 121 -16.67 5.20 -15.95
N LEU A 122 -17.73 4.57 -16.47
CA LEU A 122 -17.70 3.17 -16.93
C LEU A 122 -17.55 3.03 -18.45
N GLY A 123 -17.87 4.06 -19.21
CA GLY A 123 -17.87 4.07 -20.67
C GLY A 123 -16.60 4.64 -21.30
N GLY A 124 -15.51 4.71 -20.53
CA GLY A 124 -14.16 4.89 -21.06
C GLY A 124 -13.60 3.58 -21.61
#